data_AF-A0A959KXN8-F1
#
_entry.id   AF-A0A959KXN8-F1
#
_cell.length_a   1.000
_cell.length_b   1.000
_cell.length_c   1.000
_cell.angle_alpha   90.00
_cell.angle_beta   90.00
_cell.angle_gamma   90.00
#
_symmetry.space_group_name_H-M   'P 1'
#
loop_
_entity.id
_entity.type
_entity.pdbx_description
1 polymer ?
#
loop_
_entity_poly.entity_id
_entity_poly.type
_entity_poly.pdbx_seq_one_letter_code
_entity_poly.pdbx_strand_id
1 'polypeptide(L)'
;DAIRQIEDWIEHKGYDLSQMLVISHEFERYYGKDIRQIAAEQACSLAEAMAAILIDSTETWIVYHCIQEADMDAAIRWPRAMICTDSWSYPINAPNAIGQPHPRSYGAFTTFLERYVLEKKWLSWEEAFHKIAYLPARFFNLEGRGVIEPGAFADLVALDPAAVKANATYLDPKRLSGGLVHLWVNGRQMIENGRLLSGEPGRVLTHIYERQS
;
A
#
# COMPACT_ATOMS: atom_id res chain seq x y z
N ASP A 1 -12.49 -26.82 24.05
CA ASP A 1 -11.12 -26.41 23.72
C ASP A 1 -11.23 -25.26 22.73
N ALA A 2 -10.67 -24.09 23.05
CA ALA A 2 -10.82 -22.88 22.25
C ALA A 2 -10.13 -23.01 20.88
N ILE A 3 -9.01 -23.72 20.84
CA ILE A 3 -8.27 -24.03 19.60
C ILE A 3 -9.19 -24.72 18.60
N ARG A 4 -9.82 -25.81 19.01
CA ARG A 4 -10.71 -26.60 18.14
C ARG A 4 -11.90 -25.81 17.58
N GLN A 5 -12.46 -24.88 18.37
CA GLN A 5 -13.54 -24.01 17.87
C GLN A 5 -13.05 -23.03 16.81
N ILE A 6 -11.82 -22.52 16.96
CA ILE A 6 -11.19 -21.62 15.99
C ILE A 6 -10.83 -22.40 14.72
N GLU A 7 -10.27 -23.61 14.86
CA GLU A 7 -9.98 -24.51 13.74
C GLU A 7 -11.22 -24.80 12.91
N ASP A 8 -12.29 -25.30 13.53
CA ASP A 8 -13.55 -25.61 12.86
C ASP A 8 -14.09 -24.38 12.09
N TRP A 9 -13.94 -23.18 12.68
CA TRP A 9 -14.34 -21.94 12.03
C TRP A 9 -13.44 -21.58 10.83
N ILE A 10 -12.12 -21.70 10.97
CA ILE A 10 -11.15 -21.41 9.90
C ILE A 10 -11.38 -22.35 8.71
N GLU A 11 -11.54 -23.64 8.97
CA GLU A 11 -11.80 -24.65 7.96
C GLU A 11 -13.11 -24.38 7.22
N HIS A 12 -14.16 -23.99 7.95
CA HIS A 12 -15.45 -23.63 7.36
C HIS A 12 -15.36 -22.41 6.42
N LYS A 13 -14.45 -21.46 6.70
CA LYS A 13 -14.24 -20.29 5.82
C LYS A 13 -13.53 -20.62 4.52
N GLY A 14 -12.78 -21.72 4.46
CA GLY A 14 -12.11 -22.17 3.25
C GLY A 14 -11.00 -21.24 2.75
N TYR A 15 -10.33 -20.53 3.65
CA TYR A 15 -9.14 -19.75 3.28
C TYR A 15 -7.98 -20.67 2.90
N ASP A 16 -7.19 -20.27 1.91
CA ASP A 16 -5.92 -20.93 1.62
C ASP A 16 -4.83 -20.39 2.57
N LEU A 17 -4.75 -20.99 3.76
CA LEU A 17 -3.77 -20.61 4.78
C LEU A 17 -2.32 -20.73 4.29
N SER A 18 -2.06 -21.52 3.24
CA SER A 18 -0.71 -21.69 2.70
C SER A 18 -0.14 -20.44 2.03
N GLN A 19 -1.00 -19.47 1.69
CA GLN A 19 -0.64 -18.20 1.07
C GLN A 19 -0.47 -17.07 2.10
N MET A 20 -0.49 -17.37 3.39
CA MET A 20 -0.42 -16.38 4.46
C MET A 20 0.99 -16.28 5.04
N LEU A 21 1.52 -15.05 5.12
CA LEU A 21 2.84 -14.71 5.64
C LEU A 21 2.70 -13.80 6.86
N VAL A 22 3.31 -14.16 7.99
CA VAL A 22 3.32 -13.33 9.20
C VAL A 22 4.39 -12.23 9.07
N ILE A 23 3.97 -10.97 9.23
CA ILE A 23 4.85 -9.79 9.11
C ILE A 23 4.97 -8.97 10.40
N SER A 24 4.25 -9.38 11.46
CA SER A 24 4.40 -8.77 12.80
C SER A 24 5.62 -9.32 13.53
N HIS A 25 6.35 -8.44 14.21
CA HIS A 25 7.47 -8.77 15.10
C HIS A 25 7.03 -9.06 16.54
N GLU A 26 5.72 -9.06 16.82
CA GLU A 26 5.21 -9.29 18.18
C GLU A 26 5.70 -10.61 18.77
N PHE A 27 5.79 -11.65 17.93
CA PHE A 27 6.35 -12.95 18.28
C PHE A 27 7.40 -13.38 17.26
N GLU A 28 8.68 -13.30 17.65
CA GLU A 28 9.84 -13.70 16.81
C GLU A 28 9.73 -15.12 16.25
N ARG A 29 9.03 -16.02 16.97
CA ARG A 29 8.81 -17.40 16.50
C ARG A 29 7.97 -17.50 15.21
N TYR A 30 7.14 -16.49 14.92
CA TYR A 30 6.27 -16.45 13.74
C TYR A 30 6.78 -15.49 12.67
N TYR A 31 7.54 -14.47 13.04
CA TYR A 31 7.93 -13.41 12.12
C TYR A 31 8.66 -13.94 10.87
N GLY A 32 8.22 -13.47 9.70
CA GLY A 32 8.83 -13.80 8.41
C GLY A 32 8.55 -15.22 7.92
N LYS A 33 7.71 -15.98 8.63
CA LYS A 33 7.31 -17.34 8.26
C LYS A 33 5.93 -17.36 7.64
N ASP A 34 5.76 -18.20 6.64
CA ASP A 34 4.43 -18.58 6.16
C ASP A 34 3.78 -19.62 7.10
N ILE A 35 2.45 -19.75 7.04
CA ILE A 35 1.72 -20.66 7.93
C ILE A 35 2.14 -22.13 7.73
N ARG A 36 2.64 -22.52 6.54
CA ARG A 36 3.13 -23.88 6.31
C ARG A 36 4.41 -24.13 7.10
N GLN A 37 5.31 -23.16 7.14
CA GLN A 37 6.54 -23.25 7.93
C GLN A 37 6.22 -23.36 9.42
N ILE A 38 5.29 -22.53 9.91
CA ILE A 38 4.89 -22.56 11.33
C ILE A 38 4.25 -23.91 11.69
N ALA A 39 3.32 -24.41 10.86
CA ALA A 39 2.67 -25.70 11.09
C ALA A 39 3.66 -26.87 11.06
N ALA A 40 4.62 -26.85 10.12
CA ALA A 40 5.67 -27.86 10.04
C ALA A 40 6.58 -27.86 11.27
N GLU A 41 6.99 -26.69 11.77
CA GLU A 41 7.80 -26.56 12.97
C GLU A 41 7.07 -27.02 14.24
N GLN A 42 5.75 -26.82 14.30
CA GLN A 42 4.90 -27.21 15.42
C GLN A 42 4.35 -28.63 15.30
N ALA A 43 4.58 -29.32 14.18
CA ALA A 43 4.01 -30.62 13.85
C ALA A 43 2.48 -30.67 13.97
N CYS A 44 1.80 -29.62 13.50
CA CYS A 44 0.36 -29.43 13.59
C CYS A 44 -0.28 -29.16 12.21
N SER A 45 -1.61 -29.01 12.19
CA SER A 45 -2.32 -28.61 10.96
C SER A 45 -2.14 -27.11 10.67
N LEU A 46 -2.42 -26.67 9.43
CA LEU A 46 -2.40 -25.23 9.11
C LEU A 46 -3.45 -24.44 9.93
N ALA A 47 -4.61 -25.05 10.16
CA ALA A 47 -5.69 -24.46 10.94
C ALA A 47 -5.29 -24.32 12.41
N GLU A 48 -4.62 -25.35 12.96
CA GLU A 48 -4.09 -25.34 14.33
C GLU A 48 -2.99 -24.28 14.51
N ALA A 49 -2.05 -24.18 13.55
CA ALA A 49 -1.02 -23.14 13.56
C ALA A 49 -1.63 -21.73 13.53
N MET A 50 -2.65 -21.50 12.69
CA MET A 50 -3.36 -20.23 12.64
C MET A 50 -4.14 -19.96 13.93
N ALA A 51 -4.79 -20.98 14.50
CA ALA A 51 -5.50 -20.86 15.77
C ALA A 51 -4.54 -20.49 16.91
N ALA A 52 -3.33 -21.08 16.94
CA ALA A 52 -2.29 -20.75 17.90
C ALA A 52 -1.85 -19.28 17.78
N ILE A 53 -1.64 -18.77 16.56
CA ILE A 53 -1.32 -17.34 16.34
C ILE A 53 -2.44 -16.44 16.88
N LEU A 54 -3.70 -16.76 16.58
CA LEU A 54 -4.85 -15.96 17.04
C LEU A 54 -5.04 -15.98 18.55
N ILE A 55 -4.68 -17.08 19.21
CA ILE A 55 -4.71 -17.19 20.67
C ILE A 55 -3.61 -16.36 21.31
N ASP A 56 -2.41 -16.34 20.70
CA ASP A 56 -1.31 -15.52 21.18
C ASP A 56 -1.62 -14.02 21.00
N SER A 57 -2.17 -13.63 19.84
CA SER A 57 -2.55 -12.25 19.55
C SER A 57 -3.52 -12.12 18.38
N THR A 58 -4.61 -11.38 18.59
CA THR A 58 -5.52 -10.93 17.54
C THR A 58 -4.99 -9.74 16.75
N GLU A 59 -3.86 -9.16 17.17
CA GLU A 59 -3.20 -8.02 16.53
C GLU A 59 -2.04 -8.44 15.61
N THR A 60 -1.80 -9.76 15.45
CA THR A 60 -0.76 -10.25 14.55
C THR A 60 -1.10 -9.94 13.09
N TRP A 61 -0.21 -9.20 12.42
CA TRP A 61 -0.38 -8.84 11.02
C TRP A 61 0.08 -9.94 10.07
N ILE A 62 -0.78 -10.25 9.11
CA ILE A 62 -0.59 -11.30 8.11
C ILE A 62 -0.85 -10.72 6.73
N VAL A 63 0.05 -11.01 5.79
CA VAL A 63 -0.17 -10.79 4.35
C VAL A 63 -0.80 -12.05 3.77
N TYR A 64 -1.92 -11.91 3.09
CA TYR A 64 -2.56 -13.00 2.36
C TYR A 64 -2.34 -12.82 0.86
N HIS A 65 -1.55 -13.71 0.25
CA HIS A 65 -1.28 -13.73 -1.19
C HIS A 65 -2.45 -14.36 -1.96
N CYS A 66 -3.60 -13.68 -1.95
CA CYS A 66 -4.85 -14.20 -2.52
C CYS A 66 -5.22 -13.61 -3.88
N ILE A 67 -4.47 -12.61 -4.36
CA ILE A 67 -4.77 -11.94 -5.63
C ILE A 67 -3.81 -12.43 -6.70
N GLN A 68 -4.36 -12.91 -7.82
CA GLN A 68 -3.57 -13.35 -8.97
C GLN A 68 -3.02 -12.14 -9.73
N GLU A 69 -1.80 -12.26 -10.26
CA GLU A 69 -1.19 -11.19 -11.05
C GLU A 69 -2.04 -10.84 -12.29
N ALA A 70 -2.65 -11.84 -12.92
CA ALA A 70 -3.49 -11.63 -14.10
C ALA A 70 -4.71 -10.72 -13.80
N ASP A 71 -5.29 -10.84 -12.61
CA ASP A 71 -6.41 -10.01 -12.17
C ASP A 71 -5.95 -8.57 -11.90
N MET A 72 -4.78 -8.41 -11.27
CA MET A 72 -4.15 -7.09 -11.08
C MET A 72 -3.87 -6.42 -12.43
N ASP A 73 -3.30 -7.17 -13.37
CA ASP A 73 -2.98 -6.70 -14.72
C ASP A 73 -4.24 -6.29 -15.50
N ALA A 74 -5.32 -7.05 -15.37
CA ALA A 74 -6.62 -6.70 -15.95
C ALA A 74 -7.20 -5.44 -15.31
N ALA A 75 -7.16 -5.33 -13.98
CA ALA A 75 -7.63 -4.15 -13.25
C ALA A 75 -6.85 -2.90 -13.64
N ILE A 76 -5.53 -2.96 -13.73
CA ILE A 76 -4.69 -1.81 -14.10
C ILE A 76 -5.00 -1.29 -15.50
N ARG A 77 -5.24 -2.20 -16.46
CA ARG A 77 -5.61 -1.85 -17.84
C ARG A 77 -6.99 -1.24 -17.95
N TRP A 78 -7.89 -1.48 -16.99
CA TRP A 78 -9.23 -0.91 -17.04
C TRP A 78 -9.16 0.62 -16.99
N PRO A 79 -9.74 1.38 -17.94
CA PRO A 79 -9.55 2.83 -18.03
C PRO A 79 -9.97 3.63 -16.79
N ARG A 80 -10.89 3.08 -15.98
CA ARG A 80 -11.42 3.71 -14.76
C ARG A 80 -10.76 3.22 -13.46
N ALA A 81 -9.72 2.41 -13.53
CA ALA A 81 -8.98 2.01 -12.35
C ALA A 81 -8.17 3.18 -11.79
N MET A 82 -8.35 3.44 -10.49
CA MET A 82 -7.57 4.39 -9.70
C MET A 82 -6.59 3.63 -8.82
N ILE A 83 -5.37 4.14 -8.69
CA ILE A 83 -4.34 3.50 -7.85
C ILE A 83 -4.45 4.04 -6.42
N CYS A 84 -4.42 3.12 -5.48
CA CYS A 84 -4.56 3.38 -4.06
C CYS A 84 -3.52 2.53 -3.32
N THR A 85 -2.98 3.05 -2.22
CA THR A 85 -2.00 2.32 -1.42
C THR A 85 -2.66 1.26 -0.53
N ASP A 86 -3.93 1.47 -0.14
CA ASP A 86 -4.66 0.68 0.86
C ASP A 86 -3.86 0.48 2.15
N SER A 87 -3.06 1.49 2.50
CA SER A 87 -2.12 1.41 3.59
C SER A 87 -2.65 2.04 4.88
N TRP A 88 -2.18 1.53 6.02
CA TRP A 88 -2.19 2.26 7.27
C TRP A 88 -1.17 3.41 7.24
N SER A 89 -1.45 4.47 7.99
CA SER A 89 -0.47 5.51 8.25
C SER A 89 0.54 4.98 9.27
N TYR A 90 1.71 4.58 8.80
CA TYR A 90 2.72 3.92 9.61
C TYR A 90 4.01 4.75 9.62
N PRO A 91 4.45 5.32 10.76
CA PRO A 91 5.66 6.15 10.81
C PRO A 91 6.93 5.38 10.43
N ILE A 92 7.84 6.01 9.68
CA ILE A 92 9.08 5.35 9.22
C ILE A 92 9.97 4.90 10.38
N ASN A 93 9.92 5.65 11.48
CA ASN A 93 10.65 5.43 12.72
C ASN A 93 9.84 4.67 13.79
N ALA A 94 8.68 4.11 13.42
CA ALA A 94 7.90 3.35 14.38
C ALA A 94 8.68 2.10 14.88
N PRO A 95 8.52 1.78 16.18
CA PRO A 95 9.23 0.67 16.80
C PRO A 95 8.75 -0.67 16.24
N ASN A 96 9.63 -1.67 16.19
CA ASN A 96 9.26 -3.00 15.69
C ASN A 96 8.12 -3.64 16.49
N ALA A 97 7.95 -3.27 17.76
CA ALA A 97 6.90 -3.79 18.64
C ALA A 97 5.47 -3.53 18.14
N ILE A 98 5.24 -2.56 17.25
CA ILE A 98 3.91 -2.32 16.65
C ILE A 98 3.74 -3.01 15.28
N GLY A 99 4.59 -3.99 14.96
CA GLY A 99 4.59 -4.72 13.68
C GLY A 99 5.33 -3.99 12.55
N GLN A 100 5.43 -4.59 11.37
CA GLN A 100 5.94 -3.93 10.16
C GLN A 100 4.80 -3.72 9.15
N PRO A 101 4.77 -2.59 8.43
CA PRO A 101 3.72 -2.34 7.46
C PRO A 101 3.84 -3.23 6.22
N HIS A 102 2.76 -3.39 5.45
CA HIS A 102 2.86 -3.96 4.10
C HIS A 102 3.72 -3.03 3.21
N PRO A 103 4.55 -3.53 2.27
CA PRO A 103 5.38 -2.68 1.39
C PRO A 103 4.61 -1.66 0.53
N ARG A 104 3.28 -1.80 0.44
CA ARG A 104 2.40 -0.88 -0.27
C ARG A 104 2.34 0.51 0.39
N SER A 105 2.67 0.57 1.68
CA SER A 105 2.72 1.80 2.47
C SER A 105 3.74 2.80 1.95
N TYR A 106 4.89 2.30 1.49
CA TYR A 106 6.00 3.12 1.03
C TYR A 106 6.25 2.99 -0.47
N GLY A 107 5.76 1.93 -1.12
CA GLY A 107 6.11 1.61 -2.50
C GLY A 107 4.98 1.68 -3.53
N ALA A 108 3.70 1.73 -3.14
CA ALA A 108 2.59 1.43 -4.06
C ALA A 108 2.61 2.22 -5.39
N PHE A 109 2.73 3.55 -5.33
CA PHE A 109 2.76 4.38 -6.54
C PHE A 109 4.00 4.10 -7.40
N THR A 110 5.17 3.93 -6.80
CA THR A 110 6.38 3.60 -7.57
C THR A 110 6.39 2.17 -8.08
N THR A 111 5.78 1.21 -7.38
CA THR A 111 5.58 -0.16 -7.88
C THR A 111 4.68 -0.12 -9.12
N PHE A 112 3.63 0.70 -9.07
CA PHE A 112 2.75 0.91 -10.23
C PHE A 112 3.50 1.53 -11.41
N LEU A 113 4.24 2.63 -11.20
CA LEU A 113 4.98 3.32 -12.25
C LEU A 113 6.11 2.45 -12.83
N GLU A 114 6.94 1.87 -11.96
CA GLU A 114 8.03 0.97 -12.36
C GLU A 114 7.50 -0.20 -13.18
N ARG A 115 6.51 -0.92 -12.65
CA ARG A 115 6.03 -2.14 -13.30
C ARG A 115 5.25 -1.86 -14.58
N TYR A 116 4.35 -0.88 -14.59
CA TYR A 116 3.39 -0.71 -15.69
C TYR A 116 3.79 0.34 -16.71
N VAL A 117 4.64 1.31 -16.34
CA VAL A 117 5.16 2.34 -17.26
C VAL A 117 6.56 1.96 -17.75
N LEU A 118 7.48 1.56 -16.86
CA LEU A 118 8.88 1.31 -17.25
C LEU A 118 9.10 -0.13 -17.76
N GLU A 119 8.71 -1.14 -16.99
CA GLU A 119 8.99 -2.55 -17.28
C GLU A 119 8.05 -3.10 -18.36
N LYS A 120 6.75 -3.11 -18.09
CA LYS A 120 5.73 -3.66 -19.02
C LYS A 120 5.42 -2.70 -20.17
N LYS A 121 5.63 -1.39 -19.99
CA LYS A 121 5.30 -0.33 -20.98
C LYS A 121 3.86 -0.41 -21.49
N TRP A 122 2.93 -0.78 -20.62
CA TRP A 122 1.51 -0.88 -20.97
C TRP A 122 0.80 0.45 -20.87
N LEU A 123 1.34 1.38 -20.07
CA LEU A 123 0.82 2.71 -19.89
C LEU A 123 1.89 3.73 -20.27
N SER A 124 1.47 4.82 -20.91
CA SER A 124 2.28 6.03 -21.00
C SER A 124 2.37 6.73 -19.63
N TRP A 125 3.27 7.70 -19.49
CA TRP A 125 3.33 8.53 -18.29
C TRP A 125 2.03 9.31 -18.07
N GLU A 126 1.45 9.83 -19.13
CA GLU A 126 0.17 10.55 -19.12
C GLU A 126 -0.97 9.64 -18.65
N GLU A 127 -1.05 8.40 -19.15
CA GLU A 127 -2.08 7.43 -18.72
C GLU A 127 -1.89 7.03 -17.26
N ALA A 128 -0.65 6.88 -16.81
CA ALA A 128 -0.35 6.59 -15.42
C ALA A 128 -0.75 7.75 -14.51
N PHE A 129 -0.39 8.99 -14.85
CA PHE A 129 -0.78 10.19 -14.11
C PHE A 129 -2.27 10.48 -14.17
N HIS A 130 -2.94 10.11 -15.25
CA HIS A 130 -4.40 10.12 -15.32
C HIS A 130 -5.01 9.22 -14.23
N LYS A 131 -4.47 8.02 -14.01
CA LYS A 131 -4.98 7.06 -13.00
C LYS A 131 -4.68 7.42 -11.55
N ILE A 132 -3.63 8.20 -11.30
CA ILE A 132 -3.17 8.53 -9.92
C ILE A 132 -3.42 9.98 -9.50
N ALA A 133 -3.72 10.87 -10.43
CA ALA A 133 -3.97 12.29 -10.16
C ALA A 133 -5.32 12.76 -10.70
N TYR A 134 -5.50 12.76 -12.02
CA TYR A 134 -6.71 13.32 -12.66
C TYR A 134 -7.97 12.55 -12.28
N LEU A 135 -7.99 11.23 -12.52
CA LEU A 135 -9.16 10.40 -12.32
C LEU A 135 -9.63 10.39 -10.85
N PRO A 136 -8.73 10.24 -9.84
CA PRO A 136 -9.11 10.45 -8.43
C PRO A 136 -9.69 11.83 -8.15
N ALA A 137 -9.06 12.91 -8.63
CA ALA A 137 -9.56 14.25 -8.40
C ALA A 137 -10.95 14.45 -9.01
N ARG A 138 -11.20 13.92 -10.21
CA ARG A 138 -12.53 13.93 -10.84
C ARG A 138 -13.54 13.08 -10.10
N PHE A 139 -13.15 11.89 -9.64
CA PHE A 139 -14.05 10.97 -8.93
C PHE A 139 -14.52 11.57 -7.59
N PHE A 140 -13.63 12.25 -6.87
CA PHE A 140 -13.93 12.87 -5.58
C PHE A 140 -14.35 14.34 -5.67
N ASN A 141 -14.60 14.88 -6.88
CA ASN A 141 -14.97 16.28 -7.11
C ASN A 141 -14.01 17.29 -6.45
N LEU A 142 -12.70 17.05 -6.59
CA LEU A 142 -11.65 17.91 -6.09
C LEU A 142 -11.28 18.96 -7.16
N GLU A 143 -12.14 19.97 -7.29
CA GLU A 143 -11.96 21.03 -8.29
C GLU A 143 -10.61 21.73 -8.14
N GLY A 144 -9.96 22.00 -9.28
CA GLY A 144 -8.63 22.60 -9.33
C GLY A 144 -7.49 21.70 -8.84
N ARG A 145 -7.70 20.39 -8.64
CA ARG A 145 -6.64 19.41 -8.31
C ARG A 145 -6.56 18.29 -9.34
N GLY A 146 -5.42 17.60 -9.36
CA GLY A 146 -5.15 16.50 -10.30
C GLY A 146 -4.90 16.95 -11.75
N VAL A 147 -4.73 18.27 -11.97
CA VAL A 147 -4.46 18.92 -13.26
C VAL A 147 -3.33 19.93 -13.11
N ILE A 148 -2.63 20.21 -14.20
CA ILE A 148 -1.60 21.25 -14.27
C ILE A 148 -2.12 22.34 -15.22
N GLU A 149 -2.76 23.36 -14.67
CA GLU A 149 -3.33 24.48 -15.41
C GLU A 149 -3.30 25.78 -14.59
N PRO A 150 -3.27 26.96 -15.24
CA PRO A 150 -3.37 28.23 -14.53
C PRO A 150 -4.63 28.30 -13.66
N GLY A 151 -4.47 28.68 -12.38
CA GLY A 151 -5.57 28.78 -11.42
C GLY A 151 -5.82 27.52 -10.58
N ALA A 152 -5.25 26.37 -10.96
CA ALA A 152 -5.30 25.15 -10.15
C ALA A 152 -4.40 25.24 -8.90
N PHE A 153 -4.64 24.34 -7.94
CA PHE A 153 -3.75 24.17 -6.79
C PHE A 153 -2.40 23.63 -7.25
N ALA A 154 -1.31 24.22 -6.74
CA ALA A 154 0.05 23.77 -7.02
C ALA A 154 0.43 22.54 -6.16
N ASP A 155 -0.31 21.44 -6.37
CA ASP A 155 0.05 20.10 -5.92
C ASP A 155 0.82 19.41 -7.05
N LEU A 156 2.14 19.51 -7.00
CA LEU A 156 3.00 19.14 -8.11
C LEU A 156 4.04 18.13 -7.66
N VAL A 157 4.40 17.21 -8.56
CA VAL A 157 5.47 16.26 -8.35
C VAL A 157 6.44 16.34 -9.52
N ALA A 158 7.74 16.42 -9.21
CA ALA A 158 8.81 16.26 -10.18
C ALA A 158 9.50 14.92 -9.90
N LEU A 159 9.49 14.05 -10.91
CA LEU A 159 10.12 12.73 -10.86
C LEU A 159 11.26 12.68 -11.87
N ASP A 160 12.30 11.92 -11.56
CA ASP A 160 13.26 11.41 -12.55
C ASP A 160 12.76 10.04 -13.04
N PRO A 161 12.25 9.95 -14.28
CA PRO A 161 11.73 8.71 -14.86
C PRO A 161 12.70 7.53 -14.80
N ALA A 162 14.01 7.79 -14.91
CA ALA A 162 15.02 6.74 -14.92
C ALA A 162 15.35 6.21 -13.51
N ALA A 163 15.03 6.98 -12.47
CA ALA A 163 15.31 6.64 -11.08
C ALA A 163 14.08 6.15 -10.31
N VAL A 164 12.89 6.08 -10.94
CA VAL A 164 11.69 5.53 -10.31
C VAL A 164 11.92 4.07 -9.92
N LYS A 165 11.82 3.78 -8.62
CA LYS A 165 12.07 2.45 -8.07
C LYS A 165 11.23 2.21 -6.83
N ALA A 166 10.54 1.07 -6.77
CA ALA A 166 9.96 0.55 -5.55
C ALA A 166 11.03 -0.18 -4.73
N ASN A 167 11.42 0.41 -3.60
CA ASN A 167 12.44 -0.17 -2.73
C ASN A 167 11.86 -1.01 -1.59
N ALA A 168 10.59 -0.80 -1.24
CA ALA A 168 9.92 -1.50 -0.15
C ALA A 168 9.62 -2.96 -0.52
N THR A 169 9.97 -3.89 0.37
CA THR A 169 9.70 -5.33 0.22
C THR A 169 8.94 -5.85 1.44
N TYR A 170 8.45 -7.10 1.42
CA TYR A 170 7.79 -7.68 2.59
C TYR A 170 8.72 -7.81 3.81
N LEU A 171 10.02 -7.99 3.57
CA LEU A 171 11.04 -8.14 4.62
C LEU A 171 11.64 -6.79 5.05
N ASP A 172 11.63 -5.80 4.16
CA ASP A 172 12.07 -4.42 4.43
C ASP A 172 11.07 -3.39 3.88
N PRO A 173 9.89 -3.24 4.53
CA PRO A 173 8.76 -2.51 3.97
C PRO A 173 8.83 -0.99 4.14
N LYS A 174 9.77 -0.49 4.96
CA LYS A 174 9.90 0.94 5.31
C LYS A 174 10.89 1.69 4.41
N ARG A 175 11.30 1.09 3.29
CA ARG A 175 12.21 1.70 2.33
C ARG A 175 11.50 2.72 1.45
N LEU A 176 11.97 3.96 1.51
CA LEU A 176 11.48 5.04 0.66
C LEU A 176 11.70 4.73 -0.82
N SER A 177 10.72 5.10 -1.64
CA SER A 177 10.80 5.02 -3.10
C SER A 177 11.92 5.86 -3.70
N GLY A 178 12.44 5.42 -4.85
CA GLY A 178 13.36 6.19 -5.69
C GLY A 178 12.63 7.05 -6.74
N GLY A 179 13.34 8.07 -7.25
CA GLY A 179 12.90 8.88 -8.40
C GLY A 179 12.15 10.16 -8.05
N LEU A 180 11.76 10.38 -6.79
CA LEU A 180 11.11 11.60 -6.35
C LEU A 180 12.12 12.73 -6.12
N VAL A 181 12.08 13.76 -6.97
CA VAL A 181 13.05 14.88 -6.93
C VAL A 181 12.48 16.07 -6.16
N HIS A 182 11.27 16.50 -6.52
CA HIS A 182 10.58 17.60 -5.86
C HIS A 182 9.09 17.31 -5.66
N LEU A 183 8.52 17.87 -4.60
CA LEU A 183 7.09 17.78 -4.28
C LEU A 183 6.62 19.14 -3.76
N TRP A 184 5.47 19.59 -4.25
CA TRP A 184 4.76 20.76 -3.75
C TRP A 184 3.36 20.36 -3.33
N VAL A 185 2.88 20.96 -2.25
CA VAL A 185 1.50 20.82 -1.76
C VAL A 185 0.98 22.23 -1.54
N ASN A 186 -0.11 22.59 -2.21
CA ASN A 186 -0.65 23.95 -2.20
C ASN A 186 0.41 25.03 -2.47
N GLY A 187 1.37 24.75 -3.36
CA GLY A 187 2.46 25.67 -3.73
C GLY A 187 3.63 25.73 -2.74
N ARG A 188 3.53 25.12 -1.56
CA ARG A 188 4.65 25.00 -0.63
C ARG A 188 5.48 23.77 -0.99
N GLN A 189 6.78 23.98 -1.19
CA GLN A 189 7.70 22.88 -1.43
C GLN A 189 7.86 22.02 -0.18
N MET A 190 7.65 20.72 -0.34
CA MET A 190 7.75 19.70 0.70
C MET A 190 8.93 18.78 0.47
N ILE A 191 9.35 18.56 -0.78
CA ILE A 191 10.57 17.82 -1.09
C ILE A 191 11.44 18.65 -2.03
N GLU A 192 12.72 18.75 -1.70
CA GLU A 192 13.74 19.42 -2.50
C GLU A 192 14.95 18.52 -2.67
N ASN A 193 15.31 18.20 -3.92
CA ASN A 193 16.43 17.32 -4.25
C ASN A 193 16.37 15.99 -3.47
N GLY A 194 15.17 15.41 -3.37
CA GLY A 194 14.91 14.17 -2.63
C GLY A 194 14.90 14.32 -1.09
N ARG A 195 15.05 15.53 -0.55
CA ARG A 195 15.03 15.78 0.91
C ARG A 195 13.70 16.35 1.35
N LEU A 196 13.11 15.75 2.39
CA LEU A 196 11.88 16.24 3.02
C LEU A 196 12.16 17.56 3.76
N LEU A 197 11.32 18.55 3.52
CA LEU A 197 11.31 19.86 4.19
C LEU A 197 10.22 19.88 5.28
N SER A 198 10.37 20.80 6.24
CA SER A 198 9.36 21.00 7.29
C SER A 198 8.17 21.82 6.81
N GLY A 199 6.96 21.42 7.19
CA GLY A 199 5.75 22.19 6.96
C GLY A 199 4.51 21.30 6.93
N GLU A 200 3.35 21.94 7.10
CA GLU A 200 2.05 21.27 7.05
C GLU A 200 1.13 22.06 6.11
N PRO A 201 1.46 22.18 4.80
CA PRO A 201 0.65 22.95 3.86
C PRO A 201 -0.67 22.26 3.48
N GLY A 202 -0.94 21.08 4.03
CA GLY A 202 -2.17 20.34 3.80
C GLY A 202 -3.40 21.12 4.21
N ARG A 203 -4.53 20.84 3.56
CA ARG A 203 -5.83 21.43 3.89
C ARG A 203 -6.86 20.32 3.96
N VAL A 204 -7.83 20.49 4.86
CA VAL A 204 -9.04 19.66 4.85
C VAL A 204 -9.77 19.93 3.53
N LEU A 205 -10.05 18.87 2.78
CA LEU A 205 -10.84 18.96 1.56
C LEU A 205 -12.31 18.78 1.93
N THR A 206 -13.12 19.77 1.60
CA THR A 206 -14.57 19.75 1.84
C THR A 206 -15.28 19.72 0.49
N HIS A 207 -16.32 18.91 0.36
CA HIS A 207 -17.27 19.12 -0.73
C HIS A 207 -17.94 20.48 -0.53
N ILE A 208 -17.73 21.40 -1.47
CA ILE A 208 -18.57 22.59 -1.55
C ILE A 208 -19.91 22.11 -2.09
N TYR A 209 -20.81 21.70 -1.19
CA TYR A 209 -22.23 21.65 -1.54
C TYR A 209 -22.66 23.10 -1.71
N GLU A 210 -22.68 23.60 -2.95
CA GLU A 210 -23.57 24.71 -3.25
C GLU A 210 -24.98 24.25 -2.90
N ARG A 211 -25.53 24.74 -1.78
CA ARG A 211 -26.97 24.71 -1.59
C ARG A 211 -27.53 25.52 -2.74
N GLN A 212 -28.15 24.85 -3.71
CA GLN A 212 -29.02 25.51 -4.67
C GLN A 212 -30.05 26.31 -3.84
N SER A 213 -29.88 27.63 -3.85
CA SER A 213 -30.85 28.61 -3.37
C SER A 213 -31.94 28.81 -4.40
#